data_AF-U5CVX0-F1
#
_entry.id   AF-U5CVX0-F1
#
_cell.length_a   1.000
_cell.length_b   1.000
_cell.length_c   1.000
_cell.angle_alpha   90.00
_cell.angle_beta   90.00
_cell.angle_gamma   90.00
#
_symmetry.space_group_name_H-M   'P 1'
#
loop_
_entity.id
_entity.type
_entity.pdbx_description
1 polymer ?
#
loop_
_entity_poly.entity_id
_entity_poly.type
_entity_poly.pdbx_seq_one_letter_code
_entity_poly.pdbx_strand_id
1 'polypeptide(L)'
;MVFLKTVAFVPAFSLFLFSIFFCSSNAYSSPPFYETSGGNPFPEEKNGVVSWRRVAEEIAPAPAVPLGNESFVLAAERTRRQDPSNDFKHYTGGWNLSEHHYWVSVAFTAAPLFVIAGVWFVVFGVVLFLSCCCYCCCPRRAPSYSRVAYALSLIFLLFFTCAAIVGCAVLYTGQGKFHESTTETLDYVVGQANLTVDNLKNFSRSLSAAKTMGVNRIFLPTDDQAKIENLVTKLNASANTLQNRTEDNSQKIQNWLDTVRYFLIVVAAVMLFLAFIGFLLSILGIQVIVYILVVIGWILVAGTFILCGVFLLLNNVVSDTCVAMDEWVDHPHARTALDDILPCVDVSTANESLYRSKEVSYQLANVVNQVITNVSNGNFPPIAAPLYYNQSGPLVPVLCNRFNSDISYRNCQAGEVTFKNASQVWRGYVCEVSSSGLCTSVGRLTPDMYNQMVAATNVSYGLYRYGPFLTQLEDCTFVRETFNTISDRDCPGLRRYSKLIYIGLVMVSSAVMLSLIFWVIYSRERRHRVYNKRHRGASAHALTQDKGP
;
A
#
# COMPACT_ATOMS: atom_id res chain seq x y z
N MET A 1 54.45 1.59 -22.59
CA MET A 1 53.69 2.50 -23.46
C MET A 1 52.20 2.18 -23.47
N VAL A 2 51.79 0.89 -23.49
CA VAL A 2 50.37 0.49 -23.41
C VAL A 2 49.69 0.87 -22.08
N PHE A 3 50.40 0.79 -20.95
CA PHE A 3 49.88 1.16 -19.62
C PHE A 3 49.79 2.68 -19.34
N LEU A 4 50.42 3.52 -20.16
CA LEU A 4 50.32 4.97 -20.03
C LEU A 4 49.15 5.53 -20.87
N LYS A 5 48.74 4.79 -21.92
CA LYS A 5 47.52 5.07 -22.68
C LYS A 5 46.25 4.70 -21.92
N THR A 6 46.26 3.68 -21.06
CA THR A 6 45.12 3.36 -20.18
C THR A 6 44.87 4.42 -19.10
N VAL A 7 45.90 5.13 -18.63
CA VAL A 7 45.72 6.25 -17.66
C VAL A 7 45.12 7.50 -18.30
N ALA A 8 45.25 7.67 -19.63
CA ALA A 8 44.55 8.73 -20.37
C ALA A 8 43.09 8.36 -20.71
N PHE A 9 42.74 7.07 -20.69
CA PHE A 9 41.37 6.59 -20.90
C PHE A 9 40.48 6.79 -19.66
N VAL A 10 41.07 6.77 -18.45
CA VAL A 10 40.35 6.96 -17.17
C VAL A 10 39.73 8.36 -17.01
N PRO A 11 40.39 9.50 -17.31
CA PRO A 11 39.75 10.81 -17.25
C PRO A 11 38.69 10.99 -18.35
N ALA A 12 38.89 10.43 -19.54
CA ALA A 12 37.89 10.47 -20.62
C ALA A 12 36.66 9.62 -20.28
N PHE A 13 36.84 8.44 -19.68
CA PHE A 13 35.76 7.59 -19.20
C PHE A 13 35.06 8.17 -17.96
N SER A 14 35.80 8.83 -17.07
CA SER A 14 35.23 9.53 -15.91
C SER A 14 34.45 10.79 -16.31
N LEU A 15 34.89 11.50 -17.36
CA LEU A 15 34.15 12.62 -17.97
C LEU A 15 32.95 12.14 -18.81
N PHE A 16 33.05 10.97 -19.45
CA PHE A 16 31.94 10.29 -20.13
C PHE A 16 30.86 9.83 -19.14
N LEU A 17 31.25 9.26 -18.00
CA LEU A 17 30.32 8.93 -16.92
C LEU A 17 29.73 10.19 -16.28
N PHE A 18 30.50 11.28 -16.12
CA PHE A 18 29.99 12.57 -15.63
C PHE A 18 28.98 13.22 -16.60
N SER A 19 29.21 13.10 -17.92
CA SER A 19 28.32 13.63 -18.95
C SER A 19 27.07 12.76 -19.16
N ILE A 20 27.14 11.44 -18.97
CA ILE A 20 25.96 10.58 -18.86
C ILE A 20 25.15 10.92 -17.59
N PHE A 21 25.82 11.19 -16.46
CA PHE A 21 25.17 11.65 -15.23
C PHE A 21 24.42 12.99 -15.43
N PHE A 22 25.04 13.95 -16.12
CA PHE A 22 24.43 15.26 -16.42
C PHE A 22 23.33 15.17 -17.50
N CYS A 23 23.47 14.33 -18.52
CA CYS A 23 22.43 14.13 -19.53
C CYS A 23 21.20 13.40 -18.96
N SER A 24 21.40 12.42 -18.08
CA SER A 24 20.30 11.72 -17.40
C SER A 24 19.55 12.61 -16.41
N SER A 25 20.23 13.63 -15.87
CA SER A 25 19.63 14.63 -14.96
C SER A 25 18.84 15.72 -15.71
N ASN A 26 19.21 16.02 -16.96
CA ASN A 26 18.55 17.06 -17.78
C ASN A 26 17.43 16.55 -18.69
N ALA A 27 17.31 15.22 -18.90
CA ALA A 27 16.27 14.65 -19.76
C ALA A 27 14.88 14.56 -19.10
N TYR A 28 14.70 15.06 -17.87
CA TYR A 28 13.40 15.12 -17.20
C TYR A 28 13.21 16.48 -16.51
N SER A 29 13.02 17.51 -17.32
CA SER A 29 12.49 18.79 -16.88
C SER A 29 10.97 18.66 -16.68
N SER A 30 10.51 18.66 -15.43
CA SER A 30 9.12 18.97 -15.07
C SER A 30 9.02 20.46 -14.73
N PRO A 31 7.89 21.13 -15.05
CA PRO A 31 7.69 22.56 -14.78
C PRO A 31 7.55 22.84 -13.27
N PRO A 32 7.78 24.10 -12.82
CA PRO A 32 7.70 24.45 -11.42
C PRO A 32 6.25 24.51 -10.97
N PHE A 33 5.91 23.85 -9.85
CA PHE A 33 4.63 24.03 -9.17
C PHE A 33 4.84 24.62 -7.78
N TYR A 34 4.01 25.62 -7.48
CA TYR A 34 4.09 26.53 -6.35
C TYR A 34 3.85 25.82 -5.01
N GLU A 35 4.67 26.15 -4.02
CA GLU A 35 4.38 25.92 -2.61
C GLU A 35 3.16 26.76 -2.20
N THR A 36 2.09 26.10 -1.79
CA THR A 36 1.09 26.70 -0.90
C THR A 36 1.17 26.02 0.45
N SER A 37 1.81 26.72 1.38
CA SER A 37 1.71 26.51 2.82
C SER A 37 0.27 26.79 3.27
N GLY A 38 -0.40 25.83 3.90
CA GLY A 38 -1.74 26.00 4.47
C GLY A 38 -2.05 24.85 5.43
N GLY A 39 -2.23 25.18 6.70
CA GLY A 39 -2.11 24.26 7.83
C GLY A 39 -3.21 23.23 8.04
N ASN A 40 -2.85 22.21 8.81
CA ASN A 40 -3.76 21.34 9.55
C ASN A 40 -4.71 22.20 10.40
N PRO A 41 -6.00 21.84 10.46
CA PRO A 41 -6.45 21.21 11.70
C PRO A 41 -7.63 20.25 11.50
N PHE A 42 -7.52 18.94 11.76
CA PHE A 42 -8.66 18.18 12.31
C PHE A 42 -8.17 17.01 13.17
N PRO A 43 -8.85 16.73 14.31
CA PRO A 43 -8.35 15.86 15.36
C PRO A 43 -8.63 14.38 15.10
N GLU A 44 -7.75 13.57 15.67
CA GLU A 44 -7.80 12.12 15.84
C GLU A 44 -9.10 11.69 16.56
N GLU A 45 -10.08 11.17 15.81
CA GLU A 45 -11.32 10.61 16.38
C GLU A 45 -11.17 9.10 16.56
N LYS A 46 -10.69 8.70 17.73
CA LYS A 46 -10.83 7.33 18.27
C LYS A 46 -12.30 7.09 18.62
N ASN A 47 -13.07 6.56 17.67
CA ASN A 47 -14.21 5.66 17.89
C ASN A 47 -14.69 5.14 16.54
N GLY A 48 -14.75 3.81 16.40
CA GLY A 48 -15.07 3.08 15.17
C GLY A 48 -16.52 3.23 14.69
N VAL A 49 -16.88 4.44 14.27
CA VAL A 49 -18.05 4.75 13.44
C VAL A 49 -17.65 5.93 12.57
N VAL A 50 -17.18 5.66 11.34
CA VAL A 50 -17.23 6.70 10.30
C VAL A 50 -18.68 7.20 10.27
N SER A 51 -18.83 8.51 10.41
CA SER A 51 -20.11 9.21 10.57
C SER A 51 -21.01 9.01 9.35
N TRP A 52 -21.75 7.89 9.31
CA TRP A 52 -22.81 7.61 8.31
C TRP A 52 -24.04 8.51 8.47
N ARG A 53 -23.95 9.61 9.23
CA ARG A 53 -25.08 10.48 9.56
C ARG A 53 -25.38 11.53 8.48
N ARG A 54 -24.55 11.68 7.44
CA ARG A 54 -24.76 12.68 6.38
C ARG A 54 -25.38 12.19 5.06
N VAL A 55 -25.68 10.90 4.90
CA VAL A 55 -26.22 10.36 3.61
C VAL A 55 -27.61 9.72 3.76
N ALA A 56 -28.20 9.73 4.96
CA ALA A 56 -29.54 9.17 5.19
C ALA A 56 -30.71 10.13 4.83
N GLU A 57 -30.43 11.25 4.17
CA GLU A 57 -31.44 12.18 3.68
C GLU A 57 -31.55 12.01 2.15
N GLU A 58 -32.66 11.36 1.76
CA GLU A 58 -33.20 11.18 0.40
C GLU A 58 -32.21 11.28 -0.78
N ILE A 59 -31.62 10.16 -1.17
CA ILE A 59 -31.15 9.96 -2.54
C ILE A 59 -31.93 8.78 -3.11
N ALA A 60 -32.82 9.07 -4.07
CA ALA A 60 -33.41 8.06 -4.92
C ALA A 60 -32.29 7.31 -5.66
N PRO A 61 -32.41 5.98 -5.90
CA PRO A 61 -31.40 5.25 -6.63
C PRO A 61 -31.19 5.91 -8.00
N ALA A 62 -29.95 6.30 -8.29
CA ALA A 62 -29.58 6.75 -9.62
C ALA A 62 -29.92 5.61 -10.62
N PRO A 63 -30.47 5.93 -11.80
CA PRO A 63 -30.78 4.92 -12.80
C PRO A 63 -29.51 4.16 -13.15
N ALA A 64 -29.62 2.83 -13.28
CA ALA A 64 -28.55 1.98 -13.77
C ALA A 64 -28.03 2.53 -15.10
N VAL A 65 -26.85 3.14 -15.07
CA VAL A 65 -26.15 3.58 -16.27
C VAL A 65 -25.73 2.30 -17.00
N PRO A 66 -25.96 2.19 -18.32
CA PRO A 66 -25.55 1.01 -19.07
C PRO A 66 -24.05 0.79 -18.88
N LEU A 67 -23.63 -0.45 -18.63
CA LEU A 67 -22.22 -0.84 -18.71
C LEU A 67 -21.69 -0.38 -20.07
N GLY A 68 -20.94 0.72 -20.06
CA GLY A 68 -20.17 1.13 -21.23
C GLY A 68 -19.13 0.04 -21.49
N ASN A 69 -19.21 -0.60 -22.65
CA ASN A 69 -18.22 -1.55 -23.16
C ASN A 69 -16.85 -0.89 -23.47
N GLU A 70 -16.56 0.27 -22.88
CA GLU A 70 -15.33 1.00 -23.12
C GLU A 70 -14.29 0.53 -22.10
N SER A 71 -13.32 -0.22 -22.59
CA SER A 71 -12.11 -0.56 -21.84
C SER A 71 -11.29 0.71 -21.62
N PHE A 72 -10.91 0.99 -20.37
CA PHE A 72 -10.05 2.11 -20.03
C PHE A 72 -8.66 1.61 -19.62
N VAL A 73 -7.63 2.21 -20.21
CA VAL A 73 -6.23 1.82 -19.99
C VAL A 73 -5.63 2.72 -18.92
N LEU A 74 -5.41 2.15 -17.73
CA LEU A 74 -4.86 2.88 -16.59
C LEU A 74 -3.39 3.26 -16.80
N ALA A 75 -3.00 4.45 -16.35
CA ALA A 75 -1.66 5.03 -16.42
C ALA A 75 -1.01 4.94 -17.82
N ALA A 76 -1.80 5.07 -18.89
CA ALA A 76 -1.36 4.82 -20.27
C ALA A 76 -0.14 5.66 -20.67
N GLU A 77 -0.16 6.97 -20.39
CA GLU A 77 0.92 7.87 -20.79
C GLU A 77 2.20 7.60 -20.00
N ARG A 78 2.08 7.30 -18.70
CA ARG A 78 3.22 7.06 -17.81
C ARG A 78 3.91 5.71 -18.07
N THR A 79 3.13 4.71 -18.46
CA THR A 79 3.62 3.35 -18.74
C THR A 79 4.16 3.20 -20.16
N ARG A 80 4.00 4.21 -21.02
CA ARG A 80 4.51 4.23 -22.39
C ARG A 80 6.05 4.20 -22.44
N ARG A 81 6.61 2.99 -22.44
CA ARG A 81 8.06 2.69 -22.34
C ARG A 81 8.45 1.67 -23.39
N GLN A 82 9.74 1.60 -23.73
CA GLN A 82 10.23 0.56 -24.64
C GLN A 82 10.07 -0.84 -24.02
N ASP A 83 9.55 -1.77 -24.82
CA ASP A 83 9.44 -3.18 -24.47
C ASP A 83 10.38 -4.05 -25.33
N PRO A 84 11.50 -4.50 -24.76
CA PRO A 84 12.42 -5.42 -25.43
C PRO A 84 11.79 -6.73 -25.90
N SER A 85 10.70 -7.19 -25.27
CA SER A 85 10.02 -8.43 -25.66
C SER A 85 9.08 -8.26 -26.86
N ASN A 86 8.89 -7.03 -27.33
CA ASN A 86 8.05 -6.68 -28.48
C ASN A 86 8.80 -5.77 -29.46
N ASP A 87 9.94 -6.24 -29.96
CA ASP A 87 10.79 -5.52 -30.94
C ASP A 87 11.17 -4.09 -30.52
N PHE A 88 11.31 -3.83 -29.21
CA PHE A 88 11.56 -2.50 -28.65
C PHE A 88 10.48 -1.45 -28.99
N LYS A 89 9.28 -1.89 -29.39
CA LYS A 89 8.11 -1.01 -29.55
C LYS A 89 7.71 -0.44 -28.20
N HIS A 90 7.04 0.70 -28.22
CA HIS A 90 6.50 1.27 -26.99
C HIS A 90 5.32 0.43 -26.51
N TYR A 91 5.38 0.02 -25.25
CA TYR A 91 4.29 -0.61 -24.55
C TYR A 91 3.11 0.37 -24.42
N THR A 92 1.90 -0.13 -24.68
CA THR A 92 0.66 0.68 -24.73
C THR A 92 -0.48 0.07 -23.91
N GLY A 93 -0.24 -1.06 -23.22
CA GLY A 93 -1.25 -1.78 -22.45
C GLY A 93 -1.62 -1.15 -21.10
N GLY A 94 -0.96 -0.07 -20.70
CA GLY A 94 -1.22 0.58 -19.41
C GLY A 94 -0.66 -0.17 -18.20
N TRP A 95 -1.00 0.28 -17.01
CA TRP A 95 -0.68 -0.44 -15.78
C TRP A 95 -1.46 -1.75 -15.74
N ASN A 96 -0.73 -2.88 -15.70
CA ASN A 96 -1.32 -4.22 -15.58
C ASN A 96 -0.32 -5.19 -14.91
N LEU A 97 -0.55 -5.53 -13.64
CA LEU A 97 0.36 -6.42 -12.89
C LEU A 97 0.34 -7.88 -13.36
N SER A 98 -0.69 -8.30 -14.11
CA SER A 98 -0.82 -9.65 -14.66
C SER A 98 -0.13 -9.79 -16.02
N GLU A 99 0.20 -8.67 -16.68
CA GLU A 99 0.74 -8.66 -18.04
C GLU A 99 2.28 -8.77 -18.05
N HIS A 100 2.80 -9.70 -18.84
CA HIS A 100 4.24 -9.89 -18.99
C HIS A 100 4.94 -8.68 -19.62
N HIS A 101 4.35 -8.09 -20.66
CA HIS A 101 4.90 -6.92 -21.36
C HIS A 101 5.00 -5.67 -20.47
N TYR A 102 4.08 -5.52 -19.51
CA TYR A 102 4.19 -4.50 -18.47
C TYR A 102 5.47 -4.70 -17.64
N TRP A 103 5.69 -5.91 -17.09
CA TRP A 103 6.88 -6.19 -16.28
C TRP A 103 8.18 -6.02 -17.06
N VAL A 104 8.24 -6.49 -18.31
CA VAL A 104 9.43 -6.35 -19.16
C VAL A 104 9.73 -4.88 -19.46
N SER A 105 8.72 -4.09 -19.83
CA SER A 105 8.89 -2.66 -20.14
C SER A 105 9.29 -1.84 -18.91
N VAL A 106 8.72 -2.12 -17.74
CA VAL A 106 9.09 -1.47 -16.48
C VAL A 106 10.50 -1.89 -16.06
N ALA A 107 10.84 -3.18 -16.13
CA ALA A 107 12.18 -3.66 -15.79
C ALA A 107 13.26 -3.09 -16.71
N PHE A 108 12.95 -2.87 -17.99
CA PHE A 108 13.89 -2.28 -18.94
C PHE A 108 14.31 -0.86 -18.58
N THR A 109 13.49 -0.10 -17.84
CA THR A 109 13.90 1.22 -17.30
C THR A 109 15.09 1.15 -16.37
N ALA A 110 15.31 0.00 -15.70
CA ALA A 110 16.44 -0.23 -14.81
C ALA A 110 17.66 -0.86 -15.52
N ALA A 111 17.54 -1.22 -16.81
CA ALA A 111 18.61 -1.83 -17.59
C ALA A 111 19.95 -1.06 -17.55
N PRO A 112 19.98 0.30 -17.61
CA PRO A 112 21.25 1.03 -17.52
C PRO A 112 22.04 0.72 -16.24
N LEU A 113 21.37 0.54 -15.10
CA LEU A 113 22.03 0.26 -13.82
C LEU A 113 22.58 -1.17 -13.76
N PHE A 114 21.84 -2.13 -14.30
CA PHE A 114 22.31 -3.51 -14.41
C PHE A 114 23.49 -3.63 -15.38
N VAL A 115 23.46 -2.89 -16.50
CA VAL A 115 24.59 -2.81 -17.44
C VAL A 115 25.81 -2.18 -16.77
N ILE A 116 25.63 -1.06 -16.05
CA ILE A 116 26.73 -0.43 -15.28
C ILE A 116 27.30 -1.42 -14.26
N ALA A 117 26.46 -2.15 -13.53
CA ALA A 117 26.91 -3.17 -12.57
C ALA A 117 27.72 -4.28 -13.26
N GLY A 118 27.23 -4.82 -14.38
CA GLY A 118 27.91 -5.88 -15.13
C GLY A 118 29.24 -5.41 -15.73
N VAL A 119 29.25 -4.22 -16.36
CA VAL A 119 30.46 -3.62 -16.92
C VAL A 119 31.48 -3.35 -15.81
N TRP A 120 31.06 -2.75 -14.69
CA TRP A 120 31.92 -2.54 -13.54
C TRP A 120 32.50 -3.85 -13.02
N PHE A 121 31.66 -4.87 -12.82
CA PHE A 121 32.07 -6.16 -12.30
C PHE A 121 33.13 -6.80 -13.21
N VAL A 122 32.87 -6.89 -14.51
CA VAL A 122 33.78 -7.52 -15.48
C VAL A 122 35.05 -6.70 -15.71
N VAL A 123 34.90 -5.42 -16.07
CA VAL A 123 36.05 -4.57 -16.45
C VAL A 123 36.98 -4.36 -15.26
N PHE A 124 36.44 -3.99 -14.10
CA PHE A 124 37.26 -3.77 -12.92
C PHE A 124 37.89 -5.08 -12.42
N GLY A 125 37.14 -6.19 -12.47
CA GLY A 125 37.66 -7.52 -12.14
C GLY A 125 38.84 -7.94 -13.03
N VAL A 126 38.72 -7.76 -14.34
CA VAL A 126 39.82 -8.03 -15.30
C VAL A 126 41.02 -7.13 -15.02
N VAL A 127 40.81 -5.84 -14.72
CA VAL A 127 41.91 -4.92 -14.37
C VAL A 127 42.62 -5.37 -13.09
N LEU A 128 41.88 -5.79 -12.05
CA LEU A 128 42.46 -6.32 -10.82
C LEU A 128 43.25 -7.61 -11.08
N PHE A 129 42.71 -8.52 -11.88
CA PHE A 129 43.35 -9.78 -12.25
C PHE A 129 44.65 -9.55 -13.04
N LEU A 130 44.61 -8.73 -14.09
CA LEU A 130 45.79 -8.38 -14.89
C LEU A 130 46.84 -7.66 -14.04
N SER A 131 46.42 -6.76 -13.14
CA SER A 131 47.35 -6.09 -12.22
C SER A 131 48.03 -7.08 -11.27
N CYS A 132 47.33 -8.12 -10.82
CA CYS A 132 47.90 -9.20 -10.02
C CYS A 132 48.92 -10.02 -10.83
N CYS A 133 48.54 -10.49 -12.03
CA CYS A 133 49.42 -11.26 -12.92
C CYS A 133 50.68 -10.49 -13.31
N CYS A 134 50.56 -9.20 -13.68
CA CYS A 134 51.72 -8.37 -14.01
C CYS A 134 52.63 -8.12 -12.80
N TYR A 135 52.09 -8.05 -11.58
CA TYR A 135 52.91 -7.90 -10.37
C TYR A 135 53.70 -9.18 -10.02
N CYS A 136 53.17 -10.35 -10.39
CA CYS A 136 53.82 -11.64 -10.20
C CYS A 136 54.81 -12.00 -11.32
N CYS A 137 54.56 -11.59 -12.57
CA CYS A 137 55.27 -12.11 -13.75
C CYS A 137 56.16 -11.08 -14.49
N CYS A 138 56.11 -9.79 -14.17
CA CYS A 138 56.89 -8.77 -14.91
C CYS A 138 57.97 -8.07 -14.06
N PRO A 139 59.18 -7.82 -14.62
CA PRO A 139 60.22 -7.05 -13.94
C PRO A 139 59.79 -5.59 -13.73
N ARG A 140 59.98 -5.09 -12.50
CA ARG A 140 59.55 -3.74 -12.11
C ARG A 140 60.38 -2.67 -12.82
N ARG A 141 59.75 -1.86 -13.67
CA ARG A 141 60.35 -0.61 -14.17
C ARG A 141 60.46 0.43 -13.07
N ALA A 142 61.52 1.24 -13.14
CA ALA A 142 61.74 2.37 -12.23
C ALA A 142 60.52 3.30 -12.23
N PRO A 143 59.92 3.59 -11.07
CA PRO A 143 58.69 4.35 -11.00
C PRO A 143 58.90 5.87 -11.19
N SER A 144 58.11 6.47 -12.07
CA SER A 144 57.97 7.92 -12.18
C SER A 144 56.86 8.42 -11.24
N TYR A 145 57.16 9.44 -10.43
CA TYR A 145 56.25 10.04 -9.46
C TYR A 145 55.64 11.34 -10.01
N SER A 146 54.32 11.50 -9.94
CA SER A 146 53.63 12.74 -10.31
C SER A 146 53.01 13.43 -9.10
N ARG A 147 53.48 14.64 -8.79
CA ARG A 147 52.94 15.48 -7.70
C ARG A 147 51.47 15.86 -7.93
N VAL A 148 51.12 16.15 -9.17
CA VAL A 148 49.77 16.58 -9.56
C VAL A 148 48.78 15.43 -9.38
N ALA A 149 49.12 14.22 -9.84
CA ALA A 149 48.28 13.04 -9.68
C ALA A 149 48.06 12.68 -8.20
N TYR A 150 49.11 12.81 -7.37
CA TYR A 150 49.01 12.59 -5.93
C TYR A 150 48.08 13.61 -5.24
N ALA A 151 48.21 14.90 -5.56
CA ALA A 151 47.37 15.95 -4.97
C ALA A 151 45.90 15.84 -5.42
N LEU A 152 45.66 15.63 -6.73
CA LEU A 152 44.30 15.49 -7.27
C LEU A 152 43.60 14.26 -6.72
N SER A 153 44.28 13.11 -6.66
CA SER A 153 43.68 11.89 -6.11
C SER A 153 43.28 12.07 -4.64
N LEU A 154 44.06 12.78 -3.83
CA LEU A 154 43.69 13.09 -2.45
C LEU A 154 42.43 13.97 -2.36
N ILE A 155 42.34 15.01 -3.20
CA ILE A 155 41.17 15.90 -3.24
C ILE A 155 39.91 15.12 -3.64
N PHE A 156 40.00 14.29 -4.68
CA PHE A 156 38.88 13.45 -5.12
C PHE A 156 38.47 12.43 -4.05
N LEU A 157 39.43 11.84 -3.33
CA LEU A 157 39.12 10.93 -2.22
C LEU A 157 38.39 11.63 -1.07
N LEU A 158 38.75 12.86 -0.75
CA LEU A 158 38.01 13.66 0.22
C LEU A 158 36.59 13.95 -0.29
N PHE A 159 36.47 14.37 -1.55
CA PHE A 159 35.16 14.67 -2.15
C PHE A 159 34.24 13.45 -2.19
N PHE A 160 34.72 12.29 -2.62
CA PHE A 160 33.90 11.07 -2.71
C PHE A 160 33.57 10.47 -1.34
N THR A 161 34.43 10.65 -0.32
CA THR A 161 34.03 10.26 1.05
C THR A 161 32.91 11.16 1.58
N CYS A 162 32.97 12.47 1.36
CA CYS A 162 31.86 13.38 1.66
C CYS A 162 30.59 13.00 0.90
N ALA A 163 30.69 12.71 -0.41
CA ALA A 163 29.55 12.28 -1.22
C ALA A 163 28.94 10.94 -0.74
N ALA A 164 29.77 10.00 -0.29
CA ALA A 164 29.30 8.75 0.30
C ALA A 164 28.56 8.98 1.63
N ILE A 165 29.03 9.91 2.48
CA ILE A 165 28.34 10.29 3.72
C ILE A 165 26.96 10.89 3.41
N VAL A 166 26.90 11.85 2.48
CA VAL A 166 25.63 12.46 2.04
C VAL A 166 24.70 11.42 1.43
N GLY A 167 25.23 10.56 0.56
CA GLY A 167 24.48 9.44 -0.04
C GLY A 167 23.87 8.51 1.00
N CYS A 168 24.65 8.12 2.02
CA CYS A 168 24.17 7.25 3.10
C CYS A 168 23.13 7.97 3.97
N ALA A 169 23.27 9.28 4.21
CA ALA A 169 22.27 10.06 4.95
C ALA A 169 20.94 10.19 4.17
N VAL A 170 21.01 10.41 2.85
CA VAL A 170 19.83 10.45 1.97
C VAL A 170 19.15 9.09 1.92
N LEU A 171 19.93 8.01 1.75
CA LEU A 171 19.41 6.65 1.82
C LEU A 171 18.73 6.41 3.17
N TYR A 172 19.43 6.72 4.27
CA TYR A 172 18.94 6.57 5.63
C TYR A 172 17.64 7.33 5.91
N THR A 173 17.48 8.52 5.34
CA THR A 173 16.25 9.28 5.49
C THR A 173 15.15 8.72 4.60
N GLY A 174 15.48 8.42 3.35
CA GLY A 174 14.55 7.89 2.35
C GLY A 174 13.92 6.57 2.77
N GLN A 175 14.72 5.61 3.25
CA GLN A 175 14.16 4.30 3.60
C GLN A 175 13.37 4.30 4.92
N GLY A 176 13.73 5.17 5.88
CA GLY A 176 12.93 5.34 7.10
C GLY A 176 11.54 5.89 6.77
N LYS A 177 11.48 6.95 5.96
CA LYS A 177 10.22 7.59 5.55
C LYS A 177 9.39 6.73 4.59
N PHE A 178 10.03 5.98 3.70
CA PHE A 178 9.33 5.04 2.82
C PHE A 178 8.67 3.91 3.63
N HIS A 179 9.39 3.34 4.60
CA HIS A 179 8.84 2.33 5.49
C HIS A 179 7.64 2.87 6.29
N GLU A 180 7.79 4.04 6.94
CA GLU A 180 6.72 4.72 7.67
C GLU A 180 5.47 4.94 6.79
N SER A 181 5.63 5.56 5.62
CA SER A 181 4.53 5.84 4.69
C SER A 181 3.87 4.56 4.15
N THR A 182 4.64 3.50 3.87
CA THR A 182 4.08 2.24 3.39
C THR A 182 3.33 1.50 4.49
N THR A 183 3.83 1.54 5.74
CA THR A 183 3.14 0.97 6.90
C THR A 183 1.83 1.71 7.17
N GLU A 184 1.81 3.04 7.14
CA GLU A 184 0.57 3.82 7.29
C GLU A 184 -0.45 3.51 6.20
N THR A 185 0.00 3.37 4.94
CA THR A 185 -0.87 2.98 3.82
C THR A 185 -1.46 1.59 4.05
N LEU A 186 -0.63 0.63 4.48
CA LEU A 186 -1.06 -0.73 4.75
C LEU A 186 -2.04 -0.80 5.93
N ASP A 187 -1.77 -0.09 7.01
CA ASP A 187 -2.65 -0.01 8.19
C ASP A 187 -4.01 0.59 7.83
N TYR A 188 -4.03 1.60 6.95
CA TYR A 188 -5.27 2.17 6.44
C TYR A 188 -6.08 1.12 5.63
N VAL A 189 -5.43 0.40 4.70
CA VAL A 189 -6.09 -0.66 3.91
C VAL A 189 -6.63 -1.78 4.81
N VAL A 190 -5.85 -2.21 5.81
CA VAL A 190 -6.27 -3.20 6.82
C VAL A 190 -7.45 -2.67 7.64
N GLY A 191 -7.44 -1.39 8.00
CA GLY A 191 -8.55 -0.71 8.66
C GLY A 191 -9.84 -0.77 7.84
N GLN A 192 -9.78 -0.46 6.55
CA GLN A 192 -10.93 -0.55 5.63
C GLN A 192 -11.45 -1.98 5.48
N ALA A 193 -10.55 -2.96 5.36
CA ALA A 193 -10.93 -4.37 5.31
C ALA A 193 -11.60 -4.83 6.62
N ASN A 194 -11.09 -4.43 7.78
CA ASN A 194 -11.68 -4.74 9.08
C ASN A 194 -13.07 -4.13 9.25
N LEU A 195 -13.28 -2.87 8.82
CA LEU A 195 -14.61 -2.25 8.79
C LEU A 195 -15.60 -3.06 7.94
N THR A 196 -15.15 -3.56 6.79
CA THR A 196 -15.95 -4.41 5.91
C THR A 196 -16.31 -5.73 6.59
N VAL A 197 -15.33 -6.40 7.23
CA VAL A 197 -15.54 -7.64 7.99
C VAL A 197 -16.54 -7.44 9.13
N ASP A 198 -16.41 -6.35 9.88
CA ASP A 198 -17.29 -6.05 11.01
C ASP A 198 -18.73 -5.79 10.53
N ASN A 199 -18.91 -5.01 9.46
CA ASN A 199 -20.22 -4.77 8.88
C ASN A 199 -20.86 -6.06 8.35
N LEU A 200 -20.11 -6.91 7.64
CA LEU A 200 -20.59 -8.20 7.16
C LEU A 200 -21.00 -9.13 8.31
N LYS A 201 -20.19 -9.21 9.38
CA LYS A 201 -20.51 -10.02 10.57
C LYS A 201 -21.72 -9.46 11.33
N ASN A 202 -21.84 -8.16 11.47
CA ASN A 202 -23.00 -7.53 12.11
C ASN A 202 -24.28 -7.74 11.27
N PHE A 203 -24.19 -7.63 9.95
CA PHE A 203 -25.29 -7.88 9.03
C PHE A 203 -25.72 -9.36 9.07
N SER A 204 -24.76 -10.28 9.00
CA SER A 204 -24.97 -11.73 9.16
C SER A 204 -25.64 -12.07 10.49
N ARG A 205 -25.19 -11.47 11.60
CA ARG A 205 -25.86 -11.60 12.92
C ARG A 205 -27.31 -11.10 12.90
N SER A 206 -27.58 -9.99 12.21
CA SER A 206 -28.94 -9.44 12.07
C SER A 206 -29.85 -10.38 11.27
N LEU A 207 -29.35 -10.94 10.17
CA LEU A 207 -30.06 -11.95 9.36
C LEU A 207 -30.32 -13.24 10.14
N SER A 208 -29.31 -13.74 10.86
CA SER A 208 -29.45 -14.94 11.70
C SER A 208 -30.48 -14.74 12.82
N ALA A 209 -30.49 -13.56 13.44
CA ALA A 209 -31.53 -13.21 14.41
C ALA A 209 -32.92 -13.20 13.77
N ALA A 210 -33.08 -12.64 12.55
CA ALA A 210 -34.35 -12.60 11.85
C ALA A 210 -34.96 -13.99 11.65
N LYS A 211 -34.13 -15.00 11.31
CA LYS A 211 -34.58 -16.40 11.13
C LYS A 211 -35.30 -16.95 12.36
N THR A 212 -34.82 -16.64 13.56
CA THR A 212 -35.36 -17.17 14.82
C THR A 212 -36.43 -16.27 15.45
N MET A 213 -36.67 -15.08 14.90
CA MET A 213 -37.71 -14.19 15.39
C MET A 213 -39.10 -14.76 15.11
N GLY A 214 -39.88 -14.93 16.17
CA GLY A 214 -41.32 -15.14 16.11
C GLY A 214 -42.03 -14.16 17.03
N VAL A 215 -43.13 -13.56 16.55
CA VAL A 215 -44.00 -12.70 17.37
C VAL A 215 -45.30 -13.45 17.60
N ASN A 216 -45.62 -13.73 18.86
CA ASN A 216 -46.80 -14.51 19.26
C ASN A 216 -46.95 -15.84 18.49
N ARG A 217 -45.84 -16.57 18.30
CA ARG A 217 -45.75 -17.85 17.54
C ARG A 217 -45.97 -17.74 16.02
N ILE A 218 -46.00 -16.52 15.47
CA ILE A 218 -45.97 -16.27 14.02
C ILE A 218 -44.51 -16.03 13.63
N PHE A 219 -43.99 -16.86 12.72
CA PHE A 219 -42.59 -16.83 12.24
C PHE A 219 -42.54 -16.48 10.75
N LEU A 220 -41.33 -16.19 10.24
CA LEU A 220 -41.12 -16.10 8.80
C LEU A 220 -41.43 -17.43 8.09
N PRO A 221 -41.86 -17.41 6.81
CA PRO A 221 -42.04 -18.61 6.00
C PRO A 221 -40.78 -19.49 5.96
N THR A 222 -40.97 -20.82 5.92
CA THR A 222 -39.86 -21.79 5.94
C THR A 222 -38.89 -21.63 4.76
N ASP A 223 -39.39 -21.25 3.60
CA ASP A 223 -38.59 -21.01 2.40
C ASP A 223 -37.63 -19.82 2.57
N ASP A 224 -38.04 -18.79 3.32
CA ASP A 224 -37.21 -17.63 3.59
C ASP A 224 -36.18 -17.94 4.68
N GLN A 225 -36.53 -18.76 5.68
CA GLN A 225 -35.59 -19.23 6.70
C GLN A 225 -34.41 -20.02 6.08
N ALA A 226 -34.69 -20.90 5.11
CA ALA A 226 -33.66 -21.68 4.42
C ALA A 226 -32.73 -20.79 3.57
N LYS A 227 -33.29 -19.80 2.87
CA LYS A 227 -32.52 -18.82 2.08
C LYS A 227 -31.66 -17.93 2.96
N ILE A 228 -32.18 -17.48 4.11
CA ILE A 228 -31.41 -16.72 5.11
C ILE A 228 -30.20 -17.52 5.59
N GLU A 229 -30.38 -18.80 5.91
CA GLU A 229 -29.29 -19.66 6.39
C GLU A 229 -28.17 -19.83 5.36
N ASN A 230 -28.53 -20.05 4.09
CA ASN A 230 -27.54 -20.09 3.01
C ASN A 230 -26.79 -18.75 2.87
N LEU A 231 -27.50 -17.62 2.95
CA LEU A 231 -26.87 -16.31 2.89
C LEU A 231 -25.94 -16.04 4.08
N VAL A 232 -26.36 -16.37 5.31
CA VAL A 232 -25.57 -16.21 6.54
C VAL A 232 -24.28 -17.03 6.48
N THR A 233 -24.34 -18.27 5.99
CA THR A 233 -23.15 -19.13 5.84
C THR A 233 -22.17 -18.54 4.84
N LYS A 234 -22.65 -18.08 3.67
CA LYS A 234 -21.81 -17.39 2.67
C LYS A 234 -21.17 -16.11 3.21
N LEU A 235 -21.95 -15.25 3.86
CA LEU A 235 -21.46 -13.98 4.42
C LEU A 235 -20.38 -14.18 5.49
N ASN A 236 -20.57 -15.16 6.39
CA ASN A 236 -19.57 -15.50 7.39
C ASN A 236 -18.30 -16.09 6.75
N ALA A 237 -18.44 -16.94 5.74
CA ALA A 237 -17.30 -17.50 5.01
C ALA A 237 -16.49 -16.38 4.31
N SER A 238 -17.17 -15.46 3.62
CA SER A 238 -16.53 -14.30 2.98
C SER A 238 -15.85 -13.38 4.00
N ALA A 239 -16.51 -13.05 5.11
CA ALA A 239 -15.94 -12.20 6.16
C ALA A 239 -14.71 -12.84 6.82
N ASN A 240 -14.76 -14.14 7.12
CA ASN A 240 -13.61 -14.86 7.69
C ASN A 240 -12.47 -15.00 6.68
N THR A 241 -12.78 -15.21 5.39
CA THR A 241 -11.76 -15.26 4.34
C THR A 241 -11.08 -13.91 4.18
N LEU A 242 -11.84 -12.82 4.13
CA LEU A 242 -11.31 -11.47 4.06
C LEU A 242 -10.45 -11.15 5.28
N GLN A 243 -10.91 -11.47 6.49
CA GLN A 243 -10.15 -11.26 7.72
C GLN A 243 -8.81 -12.01 7.68
N ASN A 244 -8.85 -13.32 7.45
CA ASN A 244 -7.64 -14.16 7.47
C ASN A 244 -6.65 -13.76 6.36
N ARG A 245 -7.14 -13.45 5.15
CA ARG A 245 -6.28 -13.00 4.04
C ARG A 245 -5.68 -11.63 4.31
N THR A 246 -6.45 -10.71 4.88
CA THR A 246 -5.96 -9.35 5.23
C THR A 246 -4.89 -9.43 6.30
N GLU A 247 -5.11 -10.21 7.36
CA GLU A 247 -4.15 -10.39 8.45
C GLU A 247 -2.85 -11.04 7.95
N ASP A 248 -2.95 -12.14 7.20
CA ASP A 248 -1.80 -12.86 6.63
C ASP A 248 -1.02 -11.97 5.62
N ASN A 249 -1.73 -11.27 4.73
CA ASN A 249 -1.08 -10.37 3.76
C ASN A 249 -0.42 -9.17 4.45
N SER A 250 -1.09 -8.56 5.43
CA SER A 250 -0.52 -7.44 6.18
C SER A 250 0.76 -7.85 6.89
N GLN A 251 0.73 -8.97 7.62
CA GLN A 251 1.90 -9.49 8.32
C GLN A 251 3.05 -9.81 7.35
N LYS A 252 2.76 -10.41 6.20
CA LYS A 252 3.77 -10.68 5.16
C LYS A 252 4.40 -9.40 4.60
N ILE A 253 3.58 -8.39 4.32
CA ILE A 253 4.08 -7.11 3.78
C ILE A 253 4.91 -6.38 4.84
N GLN A 254 4.45 -6.31 6.09
CA GLN A 254 5.21 -5.69 7.19
C GLN A 254 6.57 -6.38 7.40
N ASN A 255 6.58 -7.71 7.49
CA ASN A 255 7.81 -8.49 7.62
C ASN A 255 8.79 -8.25 6.46
N TRP A 256 8.27 -8.15 5.23
CA TRP A 256 9.08 -7.84 4.06
C TRP A 256 9.65 -6.42 4.12
N LEU A 257 8.83 -5.42 4.48
CA LEU A 257 9.27 -4.03 4.63
C LEU A 257 10.36 -3.88 5.72
N ASP A 258 10.20 -4.57 6.85
CA ASP A 258 11.20 -4.61 7.92
C ASP A 258 12.52 -5.24 7.47
N THR A 259 12.42 -6.35 6.73
CA THR A 259 13.59 -7.04 6.17
C THR A 259 14.34 -6.13 5.19
N VAL A 260 13.61 -5.46 4.30
CA VAL A 260 14.20 -4.52 3.33
C VAL A 260 14.85 -3.34 4.03
N ARG A 261 14.18 -2.75 5.04
CA ARG A 261 14.73 -1.65 5.85
C ARG A 261 16.03 -2.08 6.53
N TYR A 262 16.05 -3.25 7.16
CA TYR A 262 17.24 -3.80 7.81
C TYR A 262 18.39 -3.95 6.80
N PHE A 263 18.12 -4.58 5.65
CA PHE A 263 19.13 -4.79 4.60
C PHE A 263 19.71 -3.46 4.09
N LEU A 264 18.87 -2.46 3.83
CA LEU A 264 19.32 -1.14 3.38
C LEU A 264 20.19 -0.43 4.42
N ILE A 265 19.85 -0.52 5.70
CA ILE A 265 20.66 0.06 6.79
C ILE A 265 22.04 -0.62 6.85
N VAL A 266 22.08 -1.95 6.75
CA VAL A 266 23.33 -2.71 6.73
C VAL A 266 24.19 -2.32 5.52
N VAL A 267 23.61 -2.23 4.32
CA VAL A 267 24.31 -1.80 3.11
C VAL A 267 24.87 -0.38 3.28
N ALA A 268 24.09 0.56 3.78
CA ALA A 268 24.53 1.94 4.01
C ALA A 268 25.70 2.00 5.01
N ALA A 269 25.63 1.25 6.11
CA ALA A 269 26.67 1.18 7.13
C ALA A 269 27.96 0.56 6.59
N VAL A 270 27.88 -0.57 5.87
CA VAL A 270 29.02 -1.25 5.27
C VAL A 270 29.71 -0.37 4.23
N MET A 271 28.94 0.31 3.37
CA MET A 271 29.49 1.22 2.35
C MET A 271 30.17 2.43 2.97
N LEU A 272 29.58 3.03 4.01
CA LEU A 272 30.17 4.17 4.72
C LEU A 272 31.44 3.76 5.47
N PHE A 273 31.41 2.61 6.15
CA PHE A 273 32.58 2.06 6.84
C PHE A 273 33.71 1.77 5.86
N LEU A 274 33.40 1.15 4.71
CA LEU A 274 34.38 0.89 3.66
C LEU A 274 34.99 2.20 3.14
N ALA A 275 34.16 3.20 2.80
CA ALA A 275 34.63 4.50 2.32
C ALA A 275 35.56 5.19 3.33
N PHE A 276 35.19 5.21 4.62
CA PHE A 276 35.95 5.84 5.68
C PHE A 276 37.27 5.11 5.97
N ILE A 277 37.22 3.79 6.18
CA ILE A 277 38.41 2.99 6.47
C ILE A 277 39.37 3.00 5.30
N GLY A 278 38.89 2.84 4.06
CA GLY A 278 39.76 2.87 2.90
C GLY A 278 40.43 4.23 2.72
N PHE A 279 39.74 5.34 3.01
CA PHE A 279 40.35 6.67 3.06
C PHE A 279 41.46 6.78 4.12
N LEU A 280 41.18 6.39 5.36
CA LEU A 280 42.16 6.42 6.44
C LEU A 280 43.39 5.53 6.14
N LEU A 281 43.17 4.31 5.69
CA LEU A 281 44.25 3.36 5.38
C LEU A 281 45.04 3.80 4.15
N SER A 282 44.40 4.47 3.19
CA SER A 282 45.08 5.11 2.07
C SER A 282 46.05 6.20 2.57
N ILE A 283 45.62 7.04 3.54
CA ILE A 283 46.44 8.06 4.20
C ILE A 283 47.48 7.47 5.16
N LEU A 284 47.27 6.31 5.76
CA LEU A 284 48.26 5.61 6.60
C LEU A 284 49.30 4.86 5.76
N GLY A 285 48.92 4.36 4.58
CA GLY A 285 49.83 3.80 3.59
C GLY A 285 50.02 2.30 3.69
N ILE A 286 49.06 1.62 4.34
CA ILE A 286 49.09 0.17 4.54
C ILE A 286 48.54 -0.51 3.28
N GLN A 287 49.42 -0.72 2.30
CA GLN A 287 49.04 -1.12 0.94
C GLN A 287 48.28 -2.44 0.88
N VAL A 288 48.70 -3.46 1.64
CA VAL A 288 48.08 -4.79 1.60
C VAL A 288 46.59 -4.72 1.97
N ILE A 289 46.27 -3.98 3.03
CA ILE A 289 44.87 -3.86 3.50
C ILE A 289 44.04 -3.04 2.50
N VAL A 290 44.60 -1.98 1.92
CA VAL A 290 43.89 -1.19 0.89
C VAL A 290 43.54 -2.06 -0.32
N TYR A 291 44.44 -2.92 -0.79
CA TYR A 291 44.13 -3.84 -1.89
C TYR A 291 43.05 -4.86 -1.54
N ILE A 292 43.05 -5.41 -0.31
CA ILE A 292 41.98 -6.31 0.16
C ILE A 292 40.63 -5.58 0.16
N LEU A 293 40.58 -4.35 0.68
CA LEU A 293 39.36 -3.53 0.67
C LEU A 293 38.88 -3.18 -0.74
N VAL A 294 39.79 -3.01 -1.70
CA VAL A 294 39.43 -2.79 -3.10
C VAL A 294 38.73 -4.03 -3.70
N VAL A 295 39.18 -5.24 -3.36
CA VAL A 295 38.52 -6.48 -3.81
C VAL A 295 37.14 -6.63 -3.19
N ILE A 296 37.00 -6.35 -1.88
CA ILE A 296 35.69 -6.39 -1.19
C ILE A 296 34.75 -5.32 -1.78
N GLY A 297 35.24 -4.09 -1.92
CA GLY A 297 34.48 -2.97 -2.45
C GLY A 297 34.03 -3.18 -3.90
N TRP A 298 34.83 -3.87 -4.72
CA TRP A 298 34.47 -4.20 -6.10
C TRP A 298 33.16 -5.00 -6.18
N ILE A 299 33.03 -6.05 -5.36
CA ILE A 299 31.83 -6.88 -5.30
C ILE A 299 30.65 -6.09 -4.72
N LEU A 300 30.90 -5.33 -3.63
CA LEU A 300 29.86 -4.53 -2.99
C LEU A 300 29.26 -3.48 -3.92
N VAL A 301 30.09 -2.73 -4.66
CA VAL A 301 29.63 -1.73 -5.62
C VAL A 301 28.77 -2.35 -6.72
N ALA A 302 29.13 -3.54 -7.23
CA ALA A 302 28.30 -4.25 -8.20
C ALA A 302 26.94 -4.62 -7.59
N GLY A 303 26.93 -5.16 -6.37
CA GLY A 303 25.70 -5.48 -5.63
C GLY A 303 24.82 -4.26 -5.37
N THR A 304 25.40 -3.11 -5.01
CA THR A 304 24.62 -1.89 -4.76
C THR A 304 24.05 -1.28 -6.04
N PHE A 305 24.72 -1.39 -7.20
CA PHE A 305 24.10 -0.99 -8.49
C PHE A 305 22.95 -1.91 -8.91
N ILE A 306 23.05 -3.23 -8.65
CA ILE A 306 21.92 -4.15 -8.85
C ILE A 306 20.75 -3.73 -7.95
N LEU A 307 21.04 -3.42 -6.68
CA LEU A 307 20.04 -2.93 -5.74
C LEU A 307 19.41 -1.60 -6.20
N CYS A 308 20.20 -0.67 -6.74
CA CYS A 308 19.70 0.56 -7.36
C CYS A 308 18.66 0.25 -8.45
N GLY A 309 18.97 -0.74 -9.33
CA GLY A 309 18.07 -1.17 -10.39
C GLY A 309 16.74 -1.70 -9.86
N VAL A 310 16.79 -2.54 -8.83
CA VAL A 310 15.58 -3.08 -8.17
C VAL A 310 14.73 -1.95 -7.56
N PHE A 311 15.34 -0.99 -6.85
CA PHE A 311 14.59 0.12 -6.27
C PHE A 311 14.07 1.12 -7.30
N LEU A 312 14.76 1.30 -8.44
CA LEU A 312 14.24 2.10 -9.54
C LEU A 312 13.00 1.44 -10.17
N LEU A 313 13.04 0.12 -10.37
CA LEU A 313 11.89 -0.66 -10.81
C LEU A 313 10.72 -0.48 -9.83
N LEU A 314 10.98 -0.66 -8.52
CA LEU A 314 9.98 -0.48 -7.48
C LEU A 314 9.39 0.94 -7.47
N ASN A 315 10.23 1.98 -7.58
CA ASN A 315 9.77 3.37 -7.67
C ASN A 315 8.86 3.59 -8.89
N ASN A 316 9.18 2.98 -10.03
CA ASN A 316 8.34 3.06 -11.22
C ASN A 316 7.01 2.36 -11.01
N VAL A 317 7.01 1.12 -10.50
CA VAL A 317 5.77 0.37 -10.19
C VAL A 317 4.90 1.14 -9.19
N VAL A 318 5.47 1.62 -8.07
CA VAL A 318 4.74 2.41 -7.07
C VAL A 318 4.13 3.66 -7.70
N SER A 319 4.90 4.36 -8.53
CA SER A 319 4.41 5.57 -9.19
C SER A 319 3.29 5.27 -10.19
N ASP A 320 3.42 4.19 -10.95
CA ASP A 320 2.46 3.74 -11.95
C ASP A 320 1.16 3.29 -11.26
N THR A 321 1.25 2.48 -10.19
CA THR A 321 0.11 2.09 -9.36
C THR A 321 -0.62 3.30 -8.80
N CYS A 322 0.11 4.31 -8.31
CA CYS A 322 -0.51 5.53 -7.83
C CYS A 322 -1.22 6.33 -8.92
N VAL A 323 -0.75 6.33 -10.18
CA VAL A 323 -1.48 6.99 -11.29
C VAL A 323 -2.69 6.16 -11.66
N ALA A 324 -2.54 4.83 -11.71
CA ALA A 324 -3.62 3.92 -12.01
C ALA A 324 -4.76 4.01 -10.97
N MET A 325 -4.44 4.12 -9.68
CA MET A 325 -5.42 4.34 -8.63
C MET A 325 -6.17 5.66 -8.80
N ASP A 326 -5.46 6.74 -9.14
CA ASP A 326 -6.03 8.07 -9.38
C ASP A 326 -6.98 8.07 -10.58
N GLU A 327 -6.54 7.54 -11.73
CA GLU A 327 -7.37 7.48 -12.95
C GLU A 327 -8.57 6.54 -12.80
N TRP A 328 -8.45 5.47 -11.99
CA TRP A 328 -9.55 4.56 -11.70
C TRP A 328 -10.64 5.23 -10.85
N VAL A 329 -10.28 6.18 -9.97
CA VAL A 329 -11.26 6.96 -9.19
C VAL A 329 -12.18 7.78 -10.11
N ASP A 330 -11.66 8.29 -11.23
CA ASP A 330 -12.43 9.03 -12.22
C ASP A 330 -13.27 8.12 -13.15
N HIS A 331 -12.85 6.86 -13.34
CA HIS A 331 -13.47 5.91 -14.27
C HIS A 331 -13.83 4.54 -13.62
N PRO A 332 -14.57 4.51 -12.48
CA PRO A 332 -14.78 3.27 -11.70
C PRO A 332 -15.70 2.24 -12.40
N HIS A 333 -16.40 2.63 -13.46
CA HIS A 333 -17.31 1.75 -14.20
C HIS A 333 -16.74 1.27 -15.54
N ALA A 334 -15.56 1.75 -15.94
CA ALA A 334 -14.89 1.25 -17.13
C ALA A 334 -14.22 -0.10 -16.83
N ARG A 335 -14.10 -0.97 -17.83
CA ARG A 335 -13.30 -2.20 -17.65
C ARG A 335 -11.83 -1.87 -17.64
N THR A 336 -11.12 -2.24 -16.58
CA THR A 336 -9.70 -1.92 -16.39
C THR A 336 -8.89 -3.13 -15.93
N ALA A 337 -7.56 -3.03 -15.99
CA ALA A 337 -6.67 -4.05 -15.44
C ALA A 337 -6.78 -4.22 -13.91
N LEU A 338 -7.40 -3.27 -13.21
CA LEU A 338 -7.64 -3.38 -11.77
C LEU A 338 -8.74 -4.40 -11.46
N ASP A 339 -9.70 -4.61 -12.37
CA ASP A 339 -10.84 -5.52 -12.17
C ASP A 339 -10.38 -6.98 -11.98
N ASP A 340 -9.24 -7.34 -12.58
CA ASP A 340 -8.62 -8.67 -12.43
C ASP A 340 -7.96 -8.87 -11.05
N ILE A 341 -7.65 -7.79 -10.33
CA ILE A 341 -6.89 -7.80 -9.06
C ILE A 341 -7.83 -7.56 -7.88
N LEU A 342 -8.69 -6.55 -8.00
CA LEU A 342 -9.67 -6.16 -7.01
C LEU A 342 -11.03 -6.08 -7.71
N PRO A 343 -11.65 -7.22 -8.04
CA PRO A 343 -13.01 -7.17 -8.54
C PRO A 343 -13.87 -6.53 -7.45
N CYS A 344 -14.63 -5.50 -7.82
CA CYS A 344 -15.75 -5.10 -6.98
C CYS A 344 -16.58 -6.34 -6.67
N VAL A 345 -17.17 -6.38 -5.47
CA VAL A 345 -17.96 -7.53 -5.03
C VAL A 345 -18.88 -7.97 -6.16
N ASP A 346 -18.93 -9.28 -6.43
CA ASP A 346 -19.78 -9.83 -7.47
C ASP A 346 -21.18 -9.21 -7.35
N VAL A 347 -21.54 -8.41 -8.36
CA VAL A 347 -22.74 -7.58 -8.35
C VAL A 347 -23.98 -8.46 -8.10
N SER A 348 -23.95 -9.72 -8.57
CA SER A 348 -25.04 -10.67 -8.33
C SER A 348 -25.20 -11.02 -6.85
N THR A 349 -24.09 -11.25 -6.14
CA THR A 349 -24.07 -11.56 -4.70
C THR A 349 -24.43 -10.35 -3.85
N ALA A 350 -23.94 -9.16 -4.20
CA ALA A 350 -24.29 -7.92 -3.50
C ALA A 350 -25.79 -7.58 -3.66
N ASN A 351 -26.30 -7.67 -4.89
CA ASN A 351 -27.70 -7.45 -5.21
C ASN A 351 -28.62 -8.49 -4.54
N GLU A 352 -28.24 -9.78 -4.54
CA GLU A 352 -28.99 -10.81 -3.81
C GLU A 352 -29.03 -10.48 -2.31
N SER A 353 -27.91 -10.09 -1.71
CA SER A 353 -27.83 -9.75 -0.28
C SER A 353 -28.71 -8.55 0.07
N LEU A 354 -28.70 -7.53 -0.78
CA LEU A 354 -29.49 -6.31 -0.63
C LEU A 354 -30.99 -6.58 -0.81
N TYR A 355 -31.37 -7.35 -1.83
CA TYR A 355 -32.75 -7.80 -2.04
C TYR A 355 -33.27 -8.58 -0.83
N ARG A 356 -32.49 -9.57 -0.35
CA ARG A 356 -32.85 -10.40 0.80
C ARG A 356 -32.99 -9.59 2.08
N SER A 357 -32.13 -8.59 2.29
CA SER A 357 -32.25 -7.67 3.41
C SER A 357 -33.62 -6.97 3.42
N LYS A 358 -34.01 -6.39 2.28
CA LYS A 358 -35.29 -5.67 2.15
C LYS A 358 -36.49 -6.61 2.32
N GLU A 359 -36.44 -7.79 1.70
CA GLU A 359 -37.50 -8.79 1.80
C GLU A 359 -37.72 -9.25 3.25
N VAL A 360 -36.64 -9.58 3.97
CA VAL A 360 -36.74 -10.01 5.37
C VAL A 360 -37.27 -8.88 6.26
N SER A 361 -36.83 -7.64 6.04
CA SER A 361 -37.38 -6.47 6.74
C SER A 361 -38.88 -6.27 6.45
N TYR A 362 -39.32 -6.48 5.20
CA TYR A 362 -40.72 -6.41 4.80
C TYR A 362 -41.56 -7.47 5.49
N GLN A 363 -41.14 -8.73 5.45
CA GLN A 363 -41.88 -9.85 6.06
C GLN A 363 -41.95 -9.72 7.58
N LEU A 364 -40.86 -9.32 8.23
CA LEU A 364 -40.83 -9.17 9.68
C LEU A 364 -41.74 -8.03 10.15
N ALA A 365 -41.82 -6.93 9.41
CA ALA A 365 -42.78 -5.86 9.68
C ALA A 365 -44.23 -6.34 9.49
N ASN A 366 -44.50 -7.19 8.50
CA ASN A 366 -45.82 -7.79 8.31
C ASN A 366 -46.20 -8.73 9.46
N VAL A 367 -45.27 -9.55 9.96
CA VAL A 367 -45.52 -10.41 11.14
C VAL A 367 -45.91 -9.55 12.35
N VAL A 368 -45.17 -8.46 12.61
CA VAL A 368 -45.51 -7.52 13.70
C VAL A 368 -46.90 -6.91 13.48
N ASN A 369 -47.20 -6.46 12.26
CA ASN A 369 -48.47 -5.83 11.94
C ASN A 369 -49.65 -6.81 12.00
N GLN A 370 -49.45 -8.08 11.64
CA GLN A 370 -50.46 -9.13 11.81
C GLN A 370 -50.77 -9.35 13.29
N VAL A 371 -49.77 -9.38 14.16
CA VAL A 371 -50.00 -9.46 15.62
C VAL A 371 -50.74 -8.22 16.12
N ILE A 372 -50.33 -7.02 15.70
CA ILE A 372 -51.01 -5.78 16.11
C ILE A 372 -52.47 -5.79 15.67
N THR A 373 -52.75 -6.06 14.40
CA THR A 373 -54.09 -5.93 13.83
C THR A 373 -55.02 -7.07 14.23
N ASN A 374 -54.55 -8.31 14.14
CA ASN A 374 -55.38 -9.49 14.35
C ASN A 374 -55.36 -10.00 15.79
N VAL A 375 -54.35 -9.66 16.61
CA VAL A 375 -54.29 -10.08 18.02
C VAL A 375 -54.55 -8.89 18.93
N SER A 376 -53.65 -7.90 18.94
CA SER A 376 -53.71 -6.81 19.93
C SER A 376 -54.88 -5.85 19.75
N ASN A 377 -55.26 -5.59 18.50
CA ASN A 377 -56.38 -4.72 18.17
C ASN A 377 -57.70 -5.48 18.01
N GLY A 378 -57.64 -6.82 17.89
CA GLY A 378 -58.81 -7.69 17.76
C GLY A 378 -59.43 -8.00 19.11
N ASN A 379 -60.72 -7.70 19.29
CA ASN A 379 -61.41 -7.97 20.55
C ASN A 379 -61.92 -9.41 20.58
N PHE A 380 -61.25 -10.28 21.33
CA PHE A 380 -61.62 -11.69 21.46
C PHE A 380 -62.54 -11.94 22.66
N PRO A 381 -63.51 -12.86 22.57
CA PRO A 381 -64.27 -13.32 23.72
C PRO A 381 -63.44 -14.29 24.60
N PRO A 382 -63.77 -14.45 25.90
CA PRO A 382 -63.05 -15.35 26.82
C PRO A 382 -62.92 -16.81 26.34
N ILE A 383 -63.84 -17.26 25.48
CA ILE A 383 -63.85 -18.62 24.92
C ILE A 383 -62.76 -18.86 23.86
N ALA A 384 -62.16 -17.79 23.32
CA ALA A 384 -61.13 -17.84 22.29
C ALA A 384 -59.71 -17.94 22.87
N ALA A 385 -59.54 -18.48 24.08
CA ALA A 385 -58.23 -18.79 24.63
C ALA A 385 -57.44 -19.69 23.65
N PRO A 386 -56.15 -19.42 23.38
CA PRO A 386 -55.25 -18.51 24.09
C PRO A 386 -55.18 -17.08 23.54
N LEU A 387 -56.01 -16.68 22.56
CA LEU A 387 -55.99 -15.33 21.99
C LEU A 387 -56.61 -14.27 22.91
N TYR A 388 -57.38 -14.69 23.91
CA TYR A 388 -57.98 -13.80 24.90
C TYR A 388 -57.04 -13.49 26.06
N TYR A 389 -56.82 -12.19 26.35
CA TYR A 389 -55.99 -11.75 27.49
C TYR A 389 -56.50 -10.47 28.21
N ASN A 390 -57.80 -10.18 28.17
CA ASN A 390 -58.45 -9.04 28.87
C ASN A 390 -57.87 -7.64 28.51
N GLN A 391 -57.63 -7.41 27.21
CA GLN A 391 -57.09 -6.15 26.71
C GLN A 391 -58.07 -4.97 26.83
N SER A 392 -57.54 -3.76 27.05
CA SER A 392 -58.32 -2.50 27.12
C SER A 392 -57.49 -1.29 26.68
N GLY A 393 -58.13 -0.14 26.44
CA GLY A 393 -57.43 1.10 26.02
C GLY A 393 -57.38 1.33 24.49
N PRO A 394 -56.61 2.36 24.03
CA PRO A 394 -56.55 2.76 22.63
C PRO A 394 -55.85 1.72 21.74
N LEU A 395 -56.16 1.74 20.43
CA LEU A 395 -55.57 0.83 19.45
C LEU A 395 -54.05 1.05 19.34
N VAL A 396 -53.30 -0.05 19.28
CA VAL A 396 -51.86 -0.02 19.08
C VAL A 396 -51.56 0.40 17.63
N PRO A 397 -50.72 1.44 17.40
CA PRO A 397 -50.35 1.85 16.05
C PRO A 397 -49.45 0.80 15.38
N VAL A 398 -49.67 0.58 14.09
CA VAL A 398 -48.91 -0.40 13.28
C VAL A 398 -47.48 0.06 13.00
N LEU A 399 -46.58 -0.91 12.84
CA LEU A 399 -45.22 -0.66 12.40
C LEU A 399 -45.23 -0.25 10.93
N CYS A 400 -44.57 0.86 10.62
CA CYS A 400 -44.36 1.28 9.24
C CYS A 400 -43.49 0.26 8.52
N ASN A 401 -44.08 -0.37 7.51
CA ASN A 401 -43.30 -1.13 6.54
C ASN A 401 -42.67 -0.16 5.54
N ARG A 402 -41.34 -0.14 5.48
CA ARG A 402 -40.58 0.77 4.61
C ARG A 402 -40.53 0.31 3.15
N PHE A 403 -41.01 -0.90 2.90
CA PHE A 403 -41.06 -1.50 1.57
C PHE A 403 -42.50 -1.85 1.21
N ASN A 404 -42.84 -1.71 -0.07
CA ASN A 404 -44.06 -2.27 -0.65
C ASN A 404 -43.88 -3.79 -0.89
N SER A 405 -44.93 -4.49 -1.32
CA SER A 405 -44.87 -5.92 -1.65
C SER A 405 -43.97 -6.25 -2.84
N ASP A 406 -43.67 -5.26 -3.69
CA ASP A 406 -42.70 -5.34 -4.78
C ASP A 406 -41.29 -4.90 -4.34
N ILE A 407 -41.08 -4.69 -3.04
CA ILE A 407 -39.82 -4.28 -2.39
C ILE A 407 -39.41 -2.84 -2.74
N SER A 408 -40.26 -2.09 -3.47
CA SER A 408 -40.04 -0.67 -3.72
C SER A 408 -40.16 0.15 -2.42
N TYR A 409 -39.44 1.27 -2.35
CA TYR A 409 -39.42 2.11 -1.17
C TYR A 409 -40.77 2.82 -0.95
N ARG A 410 -41.23 2.89 0.30
CA ARG A 410 -42.48 3.54 0.67
C ARG A 410 -42.31 4.52 1.83
N ASN A 411 -42.94 5.68 1.72
CA ASN A 411 -43.08 6.62 2.84
C ASN A 411 -44.13 6.13 3.86
N CYS A 412 -43.76 6.18 5.14
CA CYS A 412 -44.67 5.88 6.25
C CYS A 412 -45.86 6.84 6.23
N GLN A 413 -47.05 6.31 6.48
CA GLN A 413 -48.27 7.10 6.54
C GLN A 413 -48.50 7.68 7.94
N ALA A 414 -49.35 8.71 8.02
CA ALA A 414 -49.75 9.27 9.31
C ALA A 414 -50.42 8.18 10.17
N GLY A 415 -49.95 8.04 11.42
CA GLY A 415 -50.42 7.01 12.36
C GLY A 415 -49.59 5.72 12.40
N GLU A 416 -48.62 5.56 11.50
CA GLU A 416 -47.65 4.46 11.56
C GLU A 416 -46.42 4.83 12.39
N VAL A 417 -45.83 3.86 13.09
CA VAL A 417 -44.59 4.08 13.85
C VAL A 417 -43.37 3.58 13.08
N THR A 418 -42.30 4.35 13.07
CA THR A 418 -41.03 3.95 12.43
C THR A 418 -40.25 2.98 13.32
N PHE A 419 -39.33 2.21 12.74
CA PHE A 419 -38.46 1.30 13.51
C PHE A 419 -37.73 1.99 14.67
N LYS A 420 -37.38 3.27 14.52
CA LYS A 420 -36.65 4.05 15.54
C LYS A 420 -37.51 4.42 16.75
N ASN A 421 -38.80 4.72 16.52
CA ASN A 421 -39.69 5.25 17.56
C ASN A 421 -40.68 4.20 18.10
N ALA A 422 -40.82 3.06 17.42
CA ALA A 422 -41.82 2.03 17.74
C ALA A 422 -41.74 1.53 19.19
N SER A 423 -40.54 1.26 19.71
CA SER A 423 -40.37 0.79 21.09
C SER A 423 -40.87 1.80 22.12
N GLN A 424 -40.56 3.08 21.92
CA GLN A 424 -41.00 4.16 22.80
C GLN A 424 -42.52 4.35 22.75
N VAL A 425 -43.11 4.30 21.55
CA VAL A 425 -44.55 4.47 21.37
C VAL A 425 -45.33 3.29 21.96
N TRP A 426 -44.94 2.05 21.63
CA TRP A 426 -45.64 0.84 22.10
C TRP A 426 -45.55 0.62 23.61
N ARG A 427 -44.54 1.16 24.28
CA ARG A 427 -44.41 1.07 25.74
C ARG A 427 -45.62 1.64 26.48
N GLY A 428 -46.29 2.64 25.91
CA GLY A 428 -47.53 3.22 26.46
C GLY A 428 -48.77 2.32 26.34
N TYR A 429 -48.67 1.18 25.65
CA TYR A 429 -49.77 0.26 25.40
C TYR A 429 -49.61 -1.08 26.15
N VAL A 430 -48.56 -1.19 26.97
CA VAL A 430 -48.24 -2.42 27.72
C VAL A 430 -49.08 -2.47 29.00
N CYS A 431 -49.78 -3.59 29.21
CA CYS A 431 -50.51 -3.85 30.44
C CYS A 431 -49.63 -4.58 31.47
N GLU A 432 -49.99 -4.47 32.74
CA GLU A 432 -49.51 -5.37 33.79
C GLU A 432 -50.26 -6.70 33.67
N VAL A 433 -49.56 -7.81 33.92
CA VAL A 433 -50.12 -9.16 33.76
C VAL A 433 -50.21 -9.90 35.09
N SER A 434 -51.28 -10.69 35.26
CA SER A 434 -51.44 -11.63 36.37
C SER A 434 -50.51 -12.84 36.23
N SER A 435 -50.45 -13.69 37.25
CA SER A 435 -49.74 -14.98 37.20
C SER A 435 -50.25 -15.92 36.10
N SER A 436 -51.47 -15.70 35.60
CA SER A 436 -52.07 -16.45 34.48
C SER A 436 -51.86 -15.80 33.11
N GLY A 437 -51.11 -14.69 33.03
CA GLY A 437 -50.80 -14.00 31.77
C GLY A 437 -51.91 -13.08 31.24
N LEU A 438 -52.92 -12.77 32.06
CA LEU A 438 -54.02 -11.87 31.69
C LEU A 438 -53.70 -10.43 32.08
N CYS A 439 -54.08 -9.46 31.24
CA CYS A 439 -53.94 -8.04 31.59
C CYS A 439 -54.82 -7.68 32.80
N THR A 440 -54.20 -7.05 33.81
CA THR A 440 -54.86 -6.49 35.00
C THR A 440 -54.99 -4.97 34.95
N SER A 441 -54.14 -4.29 34.17
CA SER A 441 -54.20 -2.83 33.94
C SER A 441 -54.63 -2.49 32.51
N VAL A 442 -54.85 -1.20 32.24
CA VAL A 442 -55.23 -0.72 30.91
C VAL A 442 -54.06 -0.90 29.94
N GLY A 443 -54.28 -1.66 28.87
CA GLY A 443 -53.28 -1.90 27.83
C GLY A 443 -53.71 -2.99 26.85
N ARG A 444 -53.07 -2.98 25.69
CA ARG A 444 -53.32 -3.94 24.59
C ARG A 444 -52.14 -4.82 24.26
N LEU A 445 -51.00 -4.68 24.94
CA LEU A 445 -49.84 -5.55 24.76
C LEU A 445 -49.47 -6.18 26.09
N THR A 446 -49.26 -7.51 26.10
CA THR A 446 -48.59 -8.14 27.24
C THR A 446 -47.08 -7.82 27.18
N PRO A 447 -46.35 -7.90 28.30
CA PRO A 447 -44.90 -7.69 28.31
C PRO A 447 -44.15 -8.60 27.31
N ASP A 448 -44.60 -9.85 27.16
CA ASP A 448 -44.01 -10.79 26.20
C ASP A 448 -44.22 -10.37 24.74
N MET A 449 -45.45 -9.97 24.38
CA MET A 449 -45.75 -9.45 23.04
C MET A 449 -44.92 -8.21 22.74
N TYR A 450 -44.85 -7.27 23.68
CA TYR A 450 -44.04 -6.06 23.55
C TYR A 450 -42.56 -6.39 23.32
N ASN A 451 -41.97 -7.27 24.14
CA ASN A 451 -40.57 -7.66 24.01
C ASN A 451 -40.28 -8.33 22.66
N GLN A 452 -41.16 -9.23 22.20
CA GLN A 452 -41.03 -9.89 20.90
C GLN A 452 -41.16 -8.90 19.73
N MET A 453 -42.13 -7.98 19.79
CA MET A 453 -42.32 -6.93 18.77
C MET A 453 -41.13 -5.97 18.70
N VAL A 454 -40.59 -5.57 19.85
CA VAL A 454 -39.38 -4.72 19.92
C VAL A 454 -38.16 -5.45 19.37
N ALA A 455 -37.98 -6.74 19.70
CA ALA A 455 -36.90 -7.55 19.14
C ALA A 455 -36.99 -7.65 17.61
N ALA A 456 -38.18 -7.96 17.07
CA ALA A 456 -38.42 -8.00 15.63
C ALA A 456 -38.17 -6.64 14.94
N THR A 457 -38.56 -5.54 15.60
CA THR A 457 -38.31 -4.17 15.11
C THR A 457 -36.82 -3.85 15.10
N ASN A 458 -36.08 -4.21 16.15
CA ASN A 458 -34.63 -3.98 16.23
C ASN A 458 -33.87 -4.77 15.16
N VAL A 459 -34.28 -6.00 14.89
CA VAL A 459 -33.70 -6.80 13.80
C VAL A 459 -34.01 -6.17 12.43
N SER A 460 -35.26 -5.77 12.19
CA SER A 460 -35.67 -5.08 10.96
C SER A 460 -34.88 -3.77 10.75
N TYR A 461 -34.66 -3.02 11.82
CA TYR A 461 -33.83 -1.81 11.83
C TYR A 461 -32.36 -2.11 11.52
N GLY A 462 -31.80 -3.18 12.10
CA GLY A 462 -30.45 -3.64 11.82
C GLY A 462 -30.24 -3.94 10.33
N LEU A 463 -31.14 -4.74 9.74
CA LEU A 463 -31.12 -5.05 8.31
C LEU A 463 -31.23 -3.78 7.44
N TYR A 464 -32.18 -2.89 7.77
CA TYR A 464 -32.33 -1.60 7.08
C TYR A 464 -31.07 -0.73 7.15
N ARG A 465 -30.43 -0.68 8.32
CA ARG A 465 -29.23 0.14 8.57
C ARG A 465 -28.01 -0.30 7.76
N TYR A 466 -27.89 -1.59 7.45
CA TYR A 466 -26.78 -2.10 6.62
C TYR A 466 -27.04 -2.01 5.11
N GLY A 467 -28.26 -1.62 4.69
CA GLY A 467 -28.60 -1.42 3.27
C GLY A 467 -27.63 -0.50 2.49
N PRO A 468 -27.30 0.71 3.00
CA PRO A 468 -26.36 1.60 2.33
C PRO A 468 -24.95 1.00 2.18
N PHE A 469 -24.46 0.26 3.17
CA PHE A 469 -23.17 -0.43 3.08
C PHE A 469 -23.16 -1.48 1.97
N LEU A 470 -24.23 -2.28 1.84
CA LEU A 470 -24.36 -3.24 0.74
C LEU A 470 -24.44 -2.55 -0.63
N THR A 471 -25.08 -1.37 -0.69
CA THR A 471 -25.13 -0.55 -1.91
C THR A 471 -23.75 -0.05 -2.29
N GLN A 472 -22.94 0.42 -1.32
CA GLN A 472 -21.57 0.88 -1.56
C GLN A 472 -20.61 -0.24 -1.98
N LEU A 473 -20.89 -1.48 -1.56
CA LEU A 473 -20.17 -2.66 -2.04
C LEU A 473 -20.59 -3.03 -3.48
N GLU A 474 -21.85 -2.80 -3.84
CA GLU A 474 -22.41 -3.06 -5.17
C GLU A 474 -21.91 -2.05 -6.22
N ASP A 475 -21.89 -0.76 -5.88
CA ASP A 475 -21.52 0.33 -6.80
C ASP A 475 -20.02 0.70 -6.75
N CYS A 476 -19.21 -0.06 -6.00
CA CYS A 476 -17.79 0.16 -5.77
C CYS A 476 -17.43 1.48 -5.06
N THR A 477 -18.38 2.28 -4.57
CA THR A 477 -18.10 3.57 -3.93
C THR A 477 -17.13 3.43 -2.77
N PHE A 478 -17.22 2.33 -2.01
CA PHE A 478 -16.28 2.03 -0.93
C PHE A 478 -14.82 1.93 -1.41
N VAL A 479 -14.60 1.24 -2.53
CA VAL A 479 -13.25 1.09 -3.12
C VAL A 479 -12.80 2.44 -3.67
N ARG A 480 -13.70 3.19 -4.31
CA ARG A 480 -13.43 4.54 -4.84
C ARG A 480 -12.98 5.51 -3.75
N GLU A 481 -13.69 5.57 -2.62
CA GLU A 481 -13.31 6.42 -1.49
C GLU A 481 -11.96 6.01 -0.88
N THR A 482 -11.71 4.70 -0.78
CA THR A 482 -10.44 4.16 -0.29
C THR A 482 -9.29 4.56 -1.22
N PHE A 483 -9.45 4.39 -2.53
CA PHE A 483 -8.42 4.70 -3.52
C PHE A 483 -8.17 6.20 -3.65
N ASN A 484 -9.23 7.01 -3.60
CA ASN A 484 -9.08 8.46 -3.55
C ASN A 484 -8.25 8.89 -2.33
N THR A 485 -8.52 8.31 -1.16
CA THR A 485 -7.74 8.59 0.05
C THR A 485 -6.28 8.19 -0.09
N ILE A 486 -5.99 7.01 -0.66
CA ILE A 486 -4.62 6.54 -0.90
C ILE A 486 -3.90 7.43 -1.92
N SER A 487 -4.57 7.79 -3.02
CA SER A 487 -4.03 8.66 -4.07
C SER A 487 -3.68 10.04 -3.53
N ASP A 488 -4.58 10.66 -2.77
CA ASP A 488 -4.40 12.01 -2.26
C ASP A 488 -3.40 12.07 -1.11
N ARG A 489 -3.51 11.15 -0.15
CA ARG A 489 -2.75 11.21 1.11
C ARG A 489 -1.41 10.48 1.03
N ASP A 490 -1.39 9.27 0.50
CA ASP A 490 -0.30 8.33 0.70
C ASP A 490 0.67 8.29 -0.50
N CYS A 491 0.14 8.36 -1.72
CA CYS A 491 0.90 8.29 -2.97
C CYS A 491 1.99 9.37 -3.15
N PRO A 492 1.80 10.65 -2.77
CA PRO A 492 2.86 11.66 -2.84
C PRO A 492 4.07 11.28 -1.99
N GLY A 493 3.83 10.74 -0.78
CA GLY A 493 4.87 10.25 0.13
C GLY A 493 5.59 9.04 -0.45
N LEU A 494 4.83 8.02 -0.86
CA LEU A 494 5.37 6.78 -1.43
C LEU A 494 6.29 7.05 -2.64
N ARG A 495 5.86 7.91 -3.57
CA ARG A 495 6.67 8.30 -4.75
C ARG A 495 7.93 9.07 -4.35
N ARG A 496 7.81 10.03 -3.44
CA ARG A 496 8.95 10.86 -3.01
C ARG A 496 10.00 10.03 -2.27
N TYR A 497 9.59 9.19 -1.33
CA TYR A 497 10.51 8.46 -0.48
C TYR A 497 11.13 7.25 -1.19
N SER A 498 10.40 6.55 -2.06
CA SER A 498 10.99 5.51 -2.93
C SER A 498 12.05 6.09 -3.88
N LYS A 499 11.80 7.26 -4.46
CA LYS A 499 12.79 8.01 -5.26
C LYS A 499 14.03 8.38 -4.45
N LEU A 500 13.87 8.78 -3.18
CA LEU A 500 15.01 9.10 -2.31
C LEU A 500 15.91 7.89 -2.00
N ILE A 501 15.33 6.69 -1.84
CA ILE A 501 16.11 5.45 -1.68
C ILE A 501 16.98 5.22 -2.92
N TYR A 502 16.37 5.29 -4.10
CA TYR A 502 17.09 5.13 -5.37
C TYR A 502 18.23 6.16 -5.51
N ILE A 503 17.95 7.45 -5.26
CA ILE A 503 18.97 8.53 -5.32
C ILE A 503 20.10 8.26 -4.33
N GLY A 504 19.78 7.90 -3.08
CA GLY A 504 20.75 7.56 -2.05
C GLY A 504 21.66 6.40 -2.46
N LEU A 505 21.09 5.30 -2.96
CA LEU A 505 21.84 4.15 -3.43
C LEU A 505 22.77 4.49 -4.60
N VAL A 506 22.30 5.26 -5.58
CA VAL A 506 23.12 5.68 -6.73
C VAL A 506 24.28 6.58 -6.29
N MET A 507 24.03 7.53 -5.38
CA MET A 507 25.07 8.42 -4.85
C MET A 507 26.15 7.64 -4.11
N VAL A 508 25.78 6.75 -3.19
CA VAL A 508 26.73 5.94 -2.42
C VAL A 508 27.51 4.99 -3.32
N SER A 509 26.83 4.30 -4.25
CA SER A 509 27.47 3.35 -5.17
C SER A 509 28.50 4.05 -6.05
N SER A 510 28.14 5.20 -6.64
CA SER A 510 29.03 5.98 -7.50
C SER A 510 30.21 6.56 -6.73
N ALA A 511 29.97 7.07 -5.51
CA ALA A 511 31.01 7.64 -4.66
C ALA A 511 32.03 6.57 -4.23
N VAL A 512 31.57 5.40 -3.80
CA VAL A 512 32.46 4.29 -3.42
C VAL A 512 33.20 3.75 -4.65
N MET A 513 32.51 3.55 -5.79
CA MET A 513 33.13 3.14 -7.06
C MET A 513 34.33 4.03 -7.42
N LEU A 514 34.13 5.35 -7.39
CA LEU A 514 35.18 6.31 -7.71
C LEU A 514 36.27 6.33 -6.62
N SER A 515 35.90 6.19 -5.34
CA SER A 515 36.86 6.06 -4.23
C SER A 515 37.80 4.88 -4.43
N LEU A 516 37.30 3.71 -4.86
CA LEU A 516 38.12 2.53 -5.14
C LEU A 516 39.19 2.80 -6.21
N ILE A 517 38.81 3.46 -7.30
CA ILE A 517 39.73 3.84 -8.39
C ILE A 517 40.82 4.76 -7.84
N PHE A 518 40.44 5.80 -7.10
CA PHE A 518 41.39 6.77 -6.56
C PHE A 518 42.25 6.22 -5.42
N TRP A 519 41.78 5.22 -4.64
CA TRP A 519 42.62 4.51 -3.66
C TRP A 519 43.79 3.80 -4.34
N VAL A 520 43.55 3.13 -5.47
CA VAL A 520 44.61 2.45 -6.23
C VAL A 520 45.61 3.47 -6.78
N ILE A 521 45.13 4.59 -7.34
CA ILE A 521 46.00 5.65 -7.89
C ILE A 521 46.83 6.31 -6.77
N TYR A 522 46.19 6.73 -5.69
CA TYR A 522 46.86 7.42 -4.58
C TYR A 522 47.88 6.52 -3.87
N SER A 523 47.51 5.27 -3.59
CA SER A 523 48.43 4.31 -2.93
C SER A 523 49.66 4.01 -3.79
N ARG A 524 49.49 3.95 -5.12
CA ARG A 524 50.57 3.80 -6.10
C ARG A 524 51.49 5.02 -6.14
N GLU A 525 50.94 6.23 -6.31
CA GLU A 525 51.74 7.47 -6.35
C GLU A 525 52.49 7.72 -5.04
N ARG A 526 51.86 7.39 -3.91
CA ARG A 526 52.52 7.45 -2.60
C ARG A 526 53.73 6.52 -2.53
N ARG A 527 53.62 5.28 -3.04
CA ARG A 527 54.74 4.33 -3.09
C ARG A 527 55.90 4.91 -3.90
N HIS A 528 55.60 5.49 -5.05
CA HIS A 528 56.58 6.12 -5.93
C HIS A 528 57.27 7.30 -5.25
N ARG A 529 56.52 8.10 -4.47
CA ARG A 529 57.09 9.18 -3.65
C ARG A 529 58.07 8.67 -2.60
N VAL A 530 57.74 7.61 -1.87
CA VAL A 530 58.62 7.02 -0.83
C VAL A 530 59.86 6.40 -1.46
N TYR A 531 59.71 5.67 -2.56
CA TYR A 531 60.81 5.06 -3.30
C TYR A 531 61.78 6.12 -3.87
N ASN A 532 61.25 7.16 -4.51
CA ASN A 532 62.07 8.25 -5.06
C ASN A 532 62.77 9.07 -3.97
N LYS A 533 62.15 9.26 -2.80
CA LYS A 533 62.82 9.88 -1.64
C LYS A 533 63.99 9.03 -1.12
N ARG A 534 63.80 7.71 -0.97
CA ARG A 534 64.86 6.79 -0.51
C ARG A 534 66.04 6.73 -1.47
N HIS A 535 65.78 6.65 -2.79
CA HIS A 535 66.85 6.65 -3.80
C HIS A 535 67.60 7.97 -3.89
N ARG A 536 66.90 9.13 -3.87
CA ARG A 536 67.58 10.42 -3.81
C ARG A 536 68.43 10.56 -2.55
N GLY A 537 67.95 10.08 -1.40
CA GLY A 537 68.72 10.05 -0.16
C GLY A 537 69.96 9.15 -0.25
N ALA A 538 69.83 7.94 -0.78
CA ALA A 538 70.95 7.01 -0.95
C ALA A 538 71.99 7.52 -1.96
N SER A 539 71.57 8.08 -3.09
CA SER A 539 72.47 8.70 -4.07
C SER A 539 73.18 9.94 -3.49
N ALA A 540 72.49 10.76 -2.69
CA ALA A 540 73.11 11.89 -2.01
C ALA A 540 74.14 11.43 -0.96
N HIS A 541 73.85 10.36 -0.22
CA HIS A 541 74.75 9.79 0.79
C HIS A 541 76.00 9.14 0.16
N ALA A 542 75.84 8.47 -1.00
CA ALA A 542 76.95 7.93 -1.77
C ALA A 542 77.86 9.03 -2.36
N LEU A 543 77.28 10.13 -2.85
CA LEU A 543 78.02 11.31 -3.33
C LEU A 543 78.80 12.05 -2.23
N THR A 544 78.37 11.96 -0.97
CA THR A 544 79.13 12.49 0.18
C THR A 544 80.23 11.55 0.68
N GLN A 545 80.10 10.24 0.49
CA GLN A 545 81.16 9.27 0.85
C GLN A 545 82.33 9.26 -0.15
N ASP A 546 82.07 9.60 -1.42
CA ASP A 546 83.09 9.70 -2.48
C ASP A 546 83.89 11.03 -2.44
N LYS A 547 83.63 11.89 -1.43
CA LYS A 547 84.30 13.18 -1.22
C LYS A 547 84.99 13.31 0.16
N GLY A 548 85.24 12.20 0.84
CA GLY A 548 86.09 12.18 2.04
C GLY A 548 87.58 12.23 1.67
N PRO A 549 88.42 12.97 2.43
CA PRO A 549 89.84 13.20 2.12
C PRO A 549 90.71 11.94 2.13
#